data_AF-A0A956IEM2-F1
#
_entry.id   AF-A0A956IEM2-F1
#
_cell.length_a   1.000
_cell.length_b   1.000
_cell.length_c   1.000
_cell.angle_alpha   90.00
_cell.angle_beta   90.00
_cell.angle_gamma   90.00
#
_symmetry.space_group_name_H-M   'P 1'
#
loop_
_entity.id
_entity.type
_entity.pdbx_description
1 polymer ?
#
loop_
_entity_poly.entity_id
_entity_poly.type
_entity_poly.pdbx_seq_one_letter_code
_entity_poly.pdbx_strand_id
1 'polypeptide(L)' 'MANPRVQVTTSKGSFVIELAEAEAPKTVANFLGYVDAAHYDGTIFH' A
#
# COMPACT_ATOMS: atom_id res chain seq x y z
N MET A 1 -13.96 6.13 11.12
CA MET A 1 -12.71 6.72 10.56
C MET A 1 -12.63 6.31 9.11
N ALA A 2 -12.00 7.09 8.23
CA ALA A 2 -11.84 6.71 6.82
C ALA A 2 -10.64 5.78 6.68
N ASN A 3 -10.79 4.70 5.90
CA ASN A 3 -9.72 3.75 5.62
C ASN A 3 -8.55 4.41 4.85
N PRO A 4 -7.29 4.05 5.14
CA PRO A 4 -6.15 4.52 4.37
C PRO A 4 -6.24 4.11 2.90
N ARG A 5 -5.78 4.99 2.01
CA ARG A 5 -5.72 4.73 0.57
C ARG A 5 -4.31 4.96 0.04
N VAL A 6 -3.81 4.04 -0.77
CA VAL A 6 -2.46 4.07 -1.34
C VAL A 6 -2.55 3.99 -2.86
N GLN A 7 -1.91 4.94 -3.56
CA GLN A 7 -1.74 4.87 -5.00
C GLN A 7 -0.48 4.06 -5.32
N VAL A 8 -0.63 3.07 -6.20
CA VAL A 8 0.48 2.26 -6.70
C VAL A 8 0.68 2.61 -8.17
N THR A 9 1.90 3.03 -8.51
CA THR A 9 2.31 3.31 -9.88
C THR A 9 3.18 2.16 -10.38
N THR A 10 2.81 1.57 -11.51
CA THR A 10 3.55 0.45 -12.12
C THR A 10 3.88 0.76 -13.57
N SER A 11 4.69 -0.09 -14.21
CA SER A 11 4.96 -0.02 -15.66
C SER A 11 3.72 -0.25 -16.54
N LYS A 12 2.61 -0.74 -15.97
CA LYS A 12 1.33 -0.96 -16.66
C LYS A 12 0.28 0.11 -16.35
N GLY A 13 0.64 1.14 -15.59
CA GLY A 13 -0.26 2.21 -15.16
C GLY A 13 -0.41 2.26 -13.64
N SER A 14 -1.32 3.13 -13.19
CA SER A 14 -1.55 3.39 -11.77
C SER A 14 -2.92 2.90 -11.32
N PHE A 15 -3.00 2.47 -10.07
CA PHE A 15 -4.26 2.11 -9.42
C PHE A 15 -4.23 2.52 -7.94
N VAL A 16 -5.40 2.53 -7.30
CA VAL A 16 -5.54 2.89 -5.87
C VAL A 16 -6.07 1.69 -5.09
N ILE A 17 -5.43 1.41 -3.97
CA ILE A 17 -5.85 0.39 -3.00
C ILE A 17 -6.45 1.11 -1.79
N GLU A 18 -7.60 0.66 -1.30
CA GLU A 18 -8.13 1.03 0.01
C GLU A 18 -7.83 -0.10 1.02
N LEU A 19 -7.34 0.25 2.20
CA LEU A 19 -6.88 -0.69 3.21
C LEU A 19 -7.90 -0.85 4.34
N ALA A 20 -8.27 -2.10 4.63
CA ALA A 20 -9.21 -2.46 5.69
C ALA A 20 -8.56 -2.38 7.08
N GLU A 21 -8.40 -1.16 7.60
CA GLU A 21 -7.67 -0.91 8.86
C GLU A 21 -8.37 -1.48 10.08
N ALA A 22 -9.71 -1.45 10.12
CA ALA A 22 -10.48 -1.97 11.24
C ALA A 22 -10.35 -3.50 11.38
N GLU A 23 -10.28 -4.20 10.25
CA GLU A 23 -10.20 -5.66 10.19
C GLU A 23 -8.76 -6.18 10.36
N ALA A 24 -7.77 -5.45 9.84
CA ALA A 24 -6.37 -5.88 9.82
C ALA A 24 -5.37 -4.78 10.25
N PRO A 25 -5.52 -4.19 11.46
CA PRO A 25 -4.79 -2.98 11.85
C PRO A 25 -3.27 -3.16 11.82
N LYS A 26 -2.76 -4.32 12.26
CA LYS A 26 -1.31 -4.59 12.26
C LYS A 26 -0.73 -4.75 10.86
N THR A 27 -1.47 -5.40 9.97
CA THR A 27 -1.04 -5.60 8.58
C THR A 27 -1.05 -4.29 7.83
N VAL A 28 -2.10 -3.47 8.02
CA VAL A 28 -2.20 -2.13 7.43
C VAL A 28 -1.05 -1.25 7.92
N ALA A 29 -0.79 -1.20 9.22
CA ALA A 29 0.33 -0.43 9.77
C ALA A 29 1.69 -0.88 9.21
N ASN A 30 1.92 -2.19 9.10
CA ASN A 30 3.17 -2.72 8.54
C ASN A 30 3.33 -2.38 7.05
N PHE A 31 2.26 -2.53 6.26
CA PHE A 31 2.27 -2.18 4.84
C PHE A 31 2.56 -0.68 4.64
N LEU A 32 1.89 0.19 5.38
CA LEU A 32 2.12 1.64 5.31
C LEU A 32 3.55 2.00 5.72
N GLY A 33 4.13 1.33 6.72
CA GLY A 33 5.53 1.52 7.08
C GLY A 33 6.50 1.20 5.94
N TYR A 34 6.22 0.17 5.14
CA TYR A 34 7.02 -0.14 3.95
C TYR A 34 6.81 0.86 2.81
N VAL A 35 5.61 1.41 2.67
CA VAL A 35 5.32 2.50 1.72
C VAL A 35 6.12 3.75 2.09
N ASP A 36 6.07 4.17 3.36
CA ASP A 36 6.80 5.35 3.86
C ASP A 36 8.32 5.20 3.74
N ALA A 37 8.82 3.97 3.86
CA ALA A 37 10.23 3.63 3.67
C ALA A 37 10.65 3.45 2.20
N ALA A 38 9.76 3.72 1.23
CA ALA A 38 9.97 3.50 -0.21
C ALA A 38 10.39 2.07 -0.57
N HIS A 39 10.01 1.08 0.25
CA HIS A 39 10.52 -0.29 0.13
C HIS A 39 10.03 -1.02 -1.14
N TYR A 40 8.87 -0.63 -1.67
CA TYR A 40 8.29 -1.24 -2.86
C TYR A 40 8.79 -0.62 -4.18
N ASP A 41 9.56 0.47 -4.12
CA ASP A 41 10.05 1.14 -5.31
C ASP A 41 11.00 0.25 -6.11
N GLY A 42 10.74 0.11 -7.41
CA GLY A 42 11.53 -0.72 -8.31
C GLY A 42 11.34 -2.22 -8.15
N THR A 43 10.43 -2.68 -7.27
CA THR A 43 10.07 -4.10 -7.16
C THR A 43 9.26 -4.58 -8.37
N ILE A 44 9.25 -5.89 -8.60
CA ILE A 44 8.46 -6.52 -9.67
C ILE A 44 7.25 -7.27 -9.10
N PHE A 45 6.22 -7.41 -9.93
CA PHE A 45 5.22 -8.45 -9.75
C PHE A 45 5.76 -9.72 -10.43
N HIS A 46 6.02 -10.77 -9.65
CA HIS A 46 6.57 -12.05 -10.11
C HIS A 46 5.49 -13.01 -10.63
#